data_AF-A0A9E2MYM2-F1
#
_entry.id   AF-A0A9E2MYM2-F1
#
_cell.length_a   1.000
_cell.length_b   1.000
_cell.length_c   1.000
_cell.angle_alpha   90.00
_cell.angle_beta   90.00
_cell.angle_gamma   90.00
#
_symmetry.space_group_name_H-M   'P 1'
#
loop_
_entity.id
_entity.type
_entity.pdbx_description
1 polymer ?
#
loop_
_entity_poly.entity_id
_entity_poly.type
_entity_poly.pdbx_seq_one_letter_code
_entity_poly.pdbx_strand_id
1 'polypeptide(L)'
;MKTAISEILLLFIFAYGCVDSYPRSMLSNYDFKKGKSSKLTGKLTELSGLTVTPDGRVFAHNDEKGIVYQINYETGEIVKEFYLSRWVPERDFEGIAYANKNFYLVTSDGLLYEFPEGKHEEAVDFKIYKTGANSEFNIEGLCYDNKTNSLLFVCKEYPGKNYSGNRAVYSFSLKNYLTDKNPRLLISLKELNEKFGIKDFYPSGIEKHLLSNSFFIISARGGAAIAEISEQGKLIDAKKLKSNEHNQPEGISFMPNYDLLIGDEGGGKKGIITLYKYTK
;
A
#
# COMPACT_ATOMS: atom_id res chain seq x y z
N MET A 1 54.15 21.86 -56.69
CA MET A 1 53.24 20.70 -56.57
C MET A 1 52.47 20.86 -55.28
N LYS A 2 51.15 21.10 -55.34
CA LYS A 2 50.26 21.14 -54.18
C LYS A 2 49.50 19.81 -54.12
N THR A 3 49.70 19.03 -53.06
CA THR A 3 48.93 17.83 -52.75
C THR A 3 47.76 18.22 -51.84
N ALA A 4 46.53 17.93 -52.27
CA ALA A 4 45.35 18.02 -51.44
C ALA A 4 45.12 16.64 -50.79
N ILE A 5 45.08 16.60 -49.46
CA ILE A 5 44.72 15.40 -48.70
C ILE A 5 43.24 15.58 -48.31
N SER A 6 42.41 14.64 -48.76
CA SER A 6 40.99 14.54 -48.39
C SER A 6 40.89 13.66 -47.15
N GLU A 7 40.53 14.23 -46.00
CA GLU A 7 40.22 13.45 -44.80
C GLU A 7 38.75 13.00 -44.84
N ILE A 8 38.53 11.68 -44.84
CA ILE A 8 37.23 11.05 -44.67
C ILE A 8 37.01 10.84 -43.17
N LEU A 9 36.07 11.58 -42.58
CA LEU A 9 35.64 11.40 -41.20
C LEU A 9 34.61 10.28 -41.12
N LEU A 10 35.02 9.10 -40.64
CA LEU A 10 34.09 7.99 -40.34
C LEU A 10 33.41 8.26 -38.99
N LEU A 11 32.10 8.57 -39.03
CA LEU A 11 31.28 8.73 -37.84
C LEU A 11 30.80 7.35 -37.35
N PHE A 12 31.40 6.82 -36.29
CA PHE A 12 30.92 5.61 -35.62
C PHE A 12 29.72 5.95 -34.72
N ILE A 13 28.51 5.61 -35.17
CA ILE A 13 27.30 5.68 -34.34
C ILE A 13 27.26 4.42 -33.46
N PHE A 14 27.63 4.56 -32.19
CA PHE A 14 27.38 3.53 -31.18
C PHE A 14 25.88 3.53 -30.83
N ALA A 15 25.14 2.58 -31.40
CA ALA A 15 23.80 2.25 -30.92
C ALA A 15 23.92 1.54 -29.57
N TYR A 16 23.80 2.30 -28.48
CA TYR A 16 23.54 1.72 -27.16
C TYR A 16 22.13 1.13 -27.19
N GLY A 17 22.03 -0.18 -27.41
CA GLY A 17 20.81 -0.92 -27.13
C GLY A 17 20.52 -0.80 -25.64
N CYS A 18 19.47 -0.05 -25.28
CA CYS A 18 18.94 -0.05 -23.93
C CYS A 18 18.33 -1.43 -23.70
N VAL A 19 19.11 -2.35 -23.12
CA VAL A 19 18.56 -3.58 -22.57
C VAL A 19 17.76 -3.13 -21.36
N ASP A 20 16.43 -3.08 -21.50
CA ASP A 20 15.53 -2.87 -20.37
C ASP A 20 15.72 -4.01 -19.38
N SER A 21 16.62 -3.81 -18.40
CA SER A 21 16.72 -4.69 -17.26
C SER A 21 15.42 -4.52 -16.47
N TYR A 22 14.50 -5.47 -16.61
CA TYR A 22 13.30 -5.48 -15.77
C TYR A 22 13.76 -5.51 -14.31
N PRO A 23 13.25 -4.61 -13.46
CA PRO A 23 13.59 -4.62 -12.04
C PRO A 23 13.25 -6.01 -11.48
N ARG A 24 14.19 -6.61 -10.75
CA ARG A 24 13.99 -7.91 -10.13
C ARG A 24 12.84 -7.80 -9.12
N SER A 25 11.85 -8.67 -9.26
CA SER A 25 10.71 -8.79 -8.36
C SER A 25 11.16 -9.01 -6.91
N MET A 26 10.77 -8.12 -6.00
CA MET A 26 10.86 -8.38 -4.56
C MET A 26 9.78 -9.36 -4.11
N LEU A 27 8.62 -9.39 -4.79
CA LEU A 27 7.53 -10.30 -4.49
C LEU A 27 7.94 -11.78 -4.65
N SER A 28 8.94 -12.06 -5.48
CA SER A 28 9.51 -13.40 -5.66
C SER A 28 10.25 -13.94 -4.43
N ASN A 29 10.61 -13.07 -3.48
CA ASN A 29 11.35 -13.40 -2.26
C ASN A 29 10.45 -13.85 -1.09
N TYR A 30 9.13 -13.94 -1.30
CA TYR A 30 8.16 -14.41 -0.30
C TYR A 30 7.52 -15.73 -0.74
N ASP A 31 7.61 -16.75 0.12
CA ASP A 31 6.92 -18.03 -0.07
C ASP A 31 5.55 -17.99 0.61
N PHE A 32 4.50 -17.70 -0.17
CA PHE A 32 3.12 -17.62 0.32
C PHE A 32 2.56 -18.94 0.87
N LYS A 33 3.26 -20.08 0.68
CA LYS A 33 2.87 -21.35 1.32
C LYS A 33 3.40 -21.51 2.74
N LYS A 34 4.29 -20.62 3.19
CA LYS A 34 4.97 -20.67 4.51
C LYS A 34 4.56 -19.51 5.41
N GLY A 35 3.34 -18.98 5.22
CA GLY A 35 2.77 -17.97 6.10
C GLY A 35 2.60 -18.49 7.53
N LYS A 36 2.97 -17.68 8.52
CA LYS A 36 2.63 -17.93 9.93
C LYS A 36 1.48 -17.01 10.32
N SER A 37 0.32 -17.60 10.56
CA SER A 37 -0.91 -16.85 10.85
C SER A 37 -1.30 -16.89 12.32
N SER A 38 -1.86 -15.77 12.79
CA SER A 38 -2.40 -15.60 14.15
C SER A 38 -3.78 -14.96 14.07
N LYS A 39 -4.71 -15.42 14.92
CA LYS A 39 -6.07 -14.86 14.99
C LYS A 39 -6.05 -13.58 15.81
N LEU A 40 -6.66 -12.54 15.29
CA LEU A 40 -6.81 -11.26 15.98
C LEU A 40 -7.96 -11.31 17.00
N THR A 41 -7.96 -10.33 17.90
CA THR A 41 -9.08 -10.13 18.83
C THR A 41 -10.36 -9.72 18.09
N GLY A 42 -11.52 -9.85 18.74
CA GLY A 42 -12.80 -9.48 18.13
C GLY A 42 -12.97 -7.99 17.82
N LYS A 43 -12.11 -7.11 18.36
CA LYS A 43 -12.08 -5.68 18.01
C LYS A 43 -11.55 -5.42 16.60
N LEU A 44 -10.87 -6.40 16.02
CA LEU A 44 -10.29 -6.39 14.67
C LEU A 44 -10.92 -7.49 13.81
N THR A 45 -12.22 -7.76 14.02
CA THR A 45 -13.01 -8.57 13.09
C THR A 45 -13.06 -7.88 11.73
N GLU A 46 -13.38 -6.58 11.72
CA GLU A 46 -13.42 -5.72 10.53
C GLU A 46 -12.08 -4.99 10.34
N LEU A 47 -10.97 -5.72 10.33
CA LEU A 47 -9.65 -5.10 10.08
C LEU A 47 -9.62 -4.48 8.68
N SER A 48 -9.25 -3.20 8.59
CA SER A 48 -9.23 -2.45 7.32
C SER A 48 -7.83 -1.89 6.96
N GLY A 49 -6.84 -2.00 7.87
CA GLY A 49 -5.48 -1.58 7.51
C GLY A 49 -4.42 -1.92 8.54
N LEU A 50 -3.17 -1.87 8.08
CA LEU A 50 -1.97 -2.12 8.87
C LEU A 50 -0.91 -1.05 8.60
N THR A 51 -0.13 -0.70 9.62
CA THR A 51 1.12 0.03 9.45
C THR A 51 2.17 -0.43 10.46
N VAL A 52 3.44 -0.35 10.09
CA VAL A 52 4.57 -0.67 10.95
C VAL A 52 5.42 0.57 11.19
N THR A 53 5.66 0.85 12.46
CA THR A 53 6.57 1.93 12.88
C THR A 53 8.03 1.50 12.74
N PRO A 54 8.99 2.46 12.62
CA PRO A 54 10.41 2.13 12.40
C PRO A 54 11.06 1.23 13.47
N ASP A 55 10.52 1.23 14.69
CA ASP A 55 10.97 0.38 15.80
C ASP A 55 10.28 -1.00 15.80
N GLY A 56 9.49 -1.32 14.78
CA GLY A 56 8.90 -2.63 14.55
C GLY A 56 7.57 -2.87 15.25
N ARG A 57 6.93 -1.85 15.82
CA ARG A 57 5.59 -2.01 16.40
C ARG A 57 4.54 -1.94 15.30
N VAL A 58 3.61 -2.90 15.34
CA VAL A 58 2.53 -3.07 14.37
C VAL A 58 1.26 -2.41 14.90
N PHE A 59 0.62 -1.61 14.05
CA PHE A 59 -0.64 -0.95 14.33
C PHE A 59 -1.69 -1.31 13.28
N ALA A 60 -2.94 -1.39 13.72
CA ALA A 60 -4.10 -1.69 12.90
C ALA A 60 -5.26 -0.74 13.25
N HIS A 61 -6.24 -0.64 12.36
CA HIS A 61 -7.53 -0.03 12.63
C HIS A 61 -8.66 -0.91 12.10
N ASN A 62 -9.88 -0.63 12.56
CA ASN A 62 -11.09 -1.15 11.94
C ASN A 62 -11.68 -0.11 10.97
N ASP A 63 -12.69 -0.52 10.20
CA ASP A 63 -13.38 0.31 9.23
C ASP A 63 -14.34 1.34 9.87
N GLU A 64 -15.01 1.00 10.98
CA GLU A 64 -16.13 1.82 11.49
C GLU A 64 -15.74 3.02 12.39
N LYS A 65 -14.56 2.99 13.04
CA LYS A 65 -14.25 3.92 14.14
C LYS A 65 -12.82 4.44 14.11
N GLY A 66 -12.65 5.68 14.55
CA GLY A 66 -11.34 6.32 14.73
C GLY A 66 -10.57 5.77 15.93
N ILE A 67 -10.26 4.48 15.94
CA ILE A 67 -9.52 3.77 16.98
C ILE A 67 -8.31 3.08 16.34
N VAL A 68 -7.16 3.22 16.97
CA VAL A 68 -5.93 2.57 16.53
C VAL A 68 -5.46 1.58 17.59
N TYR A 69 -5.12 0.37 17.15
CA TYR A 69 -4.69 -0.74 17.99
C TYR A 69 -3.24 -1.06 17.70
N GLN A 70 -2.38 -1.02 18.71
CA GLN A 70 -1.09 -1.70 18.64
C GLN A 70 -1.33 -3.19 18.87
N ILE A 71 -0.85 -4.05 17.96
CA ILE A 71 -1.03 -5.49 18.05
C ILE A 71 0.31 -6.23 18.17
N ASN A 72 0.30 -7.33 18.91
CA ASN A 72 1.34 -8.33 18.79
C ASN A 72 0.96 -9.25 17.61
N TYR A 73 1.63 -9.11 16.47
CA TYR A 73 1.32 -9.90 15.27
C TYR A 73 1.59 -11.40 15.43
N GLU A 74 2.41 -11.82 16.41
CA GLU A 74 2.69 -13.23 16.66
C GLU A 74 1.57 -13.91 17.45
N THR A 75 0.92 -13.20 18.37
CA THR A 75 -0.16 -13.76 19.20
C THR A 75 -1.55 -13.33 18.75
N GLY A 76 -1.64 -12.20 18.03
CA GLY A 76 -2.88 -11.54 17.64
C GLY A 76 -3.54 -10.69 18.74
N GLU A 77 -2.88 -10.56 19.90
CA GLU A 77 -3.37 -9.82 21.05
C GLU A 77 -3.14 -8.31 20.90
N ILE A 78 -4.05 -7.51 21.47
CA ILE A 78 -3.90 -6.05 21.55
C ILE A 78 -2.92 -5.72 22.68
N VAL A 79 -1.87 -4.96 22.35
CA VAL A 79 -0.90 -4.43 23.31
C VAL A 79 -1.43 -3.13 23.92
N LYS A 80 -2.03 -2.27 23.10
CA LYS A 80 -2.71 -1.05 23.51
C LYS A 80 -3.67 -0.57 22.42
N GLU A 81 -4.57 0.31 22.79
CA GLU A 81 -5.42 1.06 21.88
C GLU A 81 -5.50 2.53 22.29
N PHE A 82 -5.79 3.41 21.34
CA PHE A 82 -6.00 4.84 21.57
C PHE A 82 -6.99 5.40 20.55
N TYR A 83 -7.57 6.55 20.85
CA TYR A 83 -8.76 7.05 20.17
C TYR A 83 -8.53 8.42 19.53
N LEU A 84 -9.13 8.66 18.37
CA LEU A 84 -9.25 9.99 17.80
C LEU A 84 -10.25 10.81 18.62
N SER A 85 -9.74 11.63 19.54
CA SER A 85 -10.52 12.41 20.50
C SER A 85 -11.42 11.58 21.44
N ARG A 86 -12.04 12.28 22.40
CA ARG A 86 -13.00 11.70 23.36
C ARG A 86 -14.31 11.28 22.67
N TRP A 87 -14.67 11.95 21.57
CA TRP A 87 -15.86 11.66 20.77
C TRP A 87 -15.38 10.93 19.52
N VAL A 88 -15.16 9.62 19.66
CA VAL A 88 -14.59 8.78 18.59
C VAL A 88 -15.39 8.97 17.31
N PRO A 89 -14.79 9.50 16.23
CA PRO A 89 -15.45 9.63 14.94
C PRO A 89 -15.86 8.25 14.44
N GLU A 90 -17.11 8.12 14.02
CA GLU A 90 -17.61 6.97 13.28
C GLU A 90 -17.68 7.36 11.80
N ARG A 91 -16.82 6.75 11.00
CA ARG A 91 -16.62 6.99 9.57
C ARG A 91 -16.15 5.68 8.95
N ASP A 92 -16.14 5.65 7.63
CA ASP A 92 -15.65 4.55 6.81
C ASP A 92 -14.14 4.72 6.61
N PHE A 93 -13.33 4.26 7.56
CA PHE A 93 -11.87 4.37 7.57
C PHE A 93 -11.22 3.23 6.81
N GLU A 94 -10.38 3.54 5.83
CA GLU A 94 -9.96 2.58 4.81
C GLU A 94 -8.44 2.49 4.63
N GLY A 95 -7.68 3.09 5.54
CA GLY A 95 -6.23 2.94 5.52
C GLY A 95 -5.54 3.71 6.62
N ILE A 96 -4.38 3.17 7.03
CA ILE A 96 -3.52 3.74 8.06
C ILE A 96 -2.08 3.84 7.55
N ALA A 97 -1.40 4.93 7.88
CA ALA A 97 0.04 5.08 7.61
C ALA A 97 0.74 5.77 8.79
N TYR A 98 2.00 5.43 9.00
CA TYR A 98 2.89 6.16 9.91
C TYR A 98 3.92 6.98 9.14
N ALA A 99 3.93 8.30 9.35
CA ALA A 99 4.88 9.19 8.71
C ALA A 99 5.28 10.33 9.65
N ASN A 100 6.54 10.74 9.63
CA ASN A 100 7.03 11.92 10.36
C ASN A 100 6.63 11.96 11.86
N LYS A 101 6.59 10.79 12.51
CA LYS A 101 6.18 10.58 13.92
C LYS A 101 4.67 10.71 14.21
N ASN A 102 3.86 10.87 13.18
CA ASN A 102 2.40 10.90 13.28
C ASN A 102 1.79 9.68 12.59
N PHE A 103 0.59 9.32 13.05
CA PHE A 103 -0.30 8.42 12.36
C PHE A 103 -1.24 9.21 11.46
N TYR A 104 -1.67 8.55 10.39
CA TYR A 104 -2.65 9.04 9.46
C TYR A 104 -3.71 7.99 9.24
N LEU A 105 -4.99 8.36 9.36
CA LEU A 105 -6.13 7.55 8.93
C LEU A 105 -6.83 8.25 7.78
N VAL A 106 -7.22 7.50 6.75
CA VAL A 106 -7.99 8.02 5.62
C VAL A 106 -9.38 7.39 5.58
N THR A 107 -10.40 8.17 5.26
CA THR A 107 -11.74 7.66 4.99
C THR A 107 -11.94 7.36 3.50
N SER A 108 -12.91 6.49 3.17
CA SER A 108 -13.26 6.14 1.78
C SER A 108 -13.57 7.38 0.92
N ASP A 109 -14.13 8.43 1.52
CA ASP A 109 -14.50 9.70 0.91
C ASP A 109 -13.38 10.77 0.90
N GLY A 110 -12.19 10.47 1.43
CA GLY A 110 -11.00 11.32 1.28
C GLY A 110 -10.76 12.35 2.39
N LEU A 111 -11.25 12.12 3.60
CA LEU A 111 -10.80 12.85 4.79
C LEU A 111 -9.57 12.16 5.37
N LEU A 112 -8.50 12.93 5.59
CA LEU A 112 -7.25 12.45 6.17
C LEU A 112 -7.06 13.03 7.57
N TYR A 113 -6.99 12.16 8.57
CA TYR A 113 -6.79 12.51 9.97
C TYR A 113 -5.31 12.34 10.33
N GLU A 114 -4.63 13.41 10.72
CA GLU A 114 -3.26 13.38 11.25
C GLU A 114 -3.28 13.48 12.78
N PHE A 115 -2.60 12.58 13.47
CA PHE A 115 -2.61 12.53 14.94
C PHE A 115 -1.34 11.86 15.51
N PRO A 116 -0.93 12.21 16.74
CA PRO A 116 0.19 11.56 17.40
C PRO A 116 -0.21 10.18 17.93
N GLU A 117 0.79 9.38 18.29
CA GLU A 117 0.57 8.15 19.03
C GLU A 117 0.03 8.43 20.45
N GLY A 118 -1.05 7.77 20.85
CA GLY A 118 -1.58 7.82 22.22
C GLY A 118 -1.05 6.71 23.13
N LYS A 119 -1.14 6.90 24.44
CA LYS A 119 -1.06 5.85 25.46
C LYS A 119 -2.31 4.97 25.40
N HIS A 120 -2.27 3.84 26.13
CA HIS A 120 -3.44 2.98 26.23
C HIS A 120 -4.64 3.76 26.78
N GLU A 121 -5.76 3.68 26.05
CA GLU A 121 -7.04 4.35 26.31
C GLU A 121 -6.98 5.89 26.27
N GLU A 122 -5.92 6.46 25.71
CA GLU A 122 -5.79 7.91 25.53
C GLU A 122 -6.62 8.40 24.34
N ALA A 123 -7.31 9.52 24.52
CA ALA A 123 -7.88 10.31 23.44
C ALA A 123 -6.85 11.35 22.99
N VAL A 124 -6.47 11.33 21.72
CA VAL A 124 -5.50 12.26 21.14
C VAL A 124 -6.18 13.32 20.28
N ASP A 125 -5.58 14.51 20.23
CA ASP A 125 -5.98 15.54 19.28
C ASP A 125 -5.56 15.17 17.85
N PHE A 126 -6.33 15.62 16.86
CA PHE A 126 -6.05 15.38 15.45
C PHE A 126 -6.29 16.61 14.59
N LYS A 127 -5.72 16.60 13.38
CA LYS A 127 -6.03 17.55 12.30
C LYS A 127 -6.69 16.81 11.15
N ILE A 128 -7.62 17.47 10.46
CA ILE A 128 -8.25 16.92 9.25
C ILE A 128 -7.77 17.69 8.03
N TYR A 129 -7.37 16.94 7.01
CA TYR A 129 -7.08 17.45 5.67
C TYR A 129 -8.07 16.82 4.68
N LYS A 130 -8.46 17.59 3.66
CA LYS A 130 -9.20 17.04 2.52
C LYS A 130 -8.20 16.66 1.44
N THR A 131 -8.20 15.40 1.03
CA THR A 131 -7.35 14.96 -0.10
C THR A 131 -7.85 15.53 -1.43
N GLY A 132 -9.13 15.93 -1.50
CA GLY A 132 -9.77 16.34 -2.75
C GLY A 132 -10.32 15.15 -3.55
N ALA A 133 -10.10 13.92 -3.08
CA ALA A 133 -10.94 12.79 -3.48
C ALA A 133 -12.37 12.99 -2.95
N ASN A 134 -13.31 12.28 -3.55
CA ASN A 134 -14.70 12.21 -3.12
C ASN A 134 -15.12 10.73 -3.08
N SER A 135 -16.37 10.46 -2.72
CA SER A 135 -16.91 9.09 -2.61
C SER A 135 -16.83 8.26 -3.89
N GLU A 136 -16.67 8.86 -5.08
CA GLU A 136 -16.49 8.07 -6.32
C GLU A 136 -15.13 7.38 -6.35
N PHE A 137 -14.09 7.98 -5.76
CA PHE A 137 -12.75 7.39 -5.73
C PHE A 137 -12.73 6.12 -4.88
N ASN A 138 -13.51 6.10 -3.80
CA ASN A 138 -13.60 5.01 -2.84
C ASN A 138 -12.21 4.50 -2.44
N ILE A 139 -11.55 5.27 -1.58
CA ILE A 139 -10.19 5.01 -1.12
C ILE A 139 -10.18 3.72 -0.29
N GLU A 140 -9.20 2.85 -0.51
CA GLU A 140 -9.09 1.50 0.10
C GLU A 140 -7.64 1.19 0.50
N GLY A 141 -6.92 2.21 0.97
CA GLY A 141 -5.56 2.00 1.47
C GLY A 141 -4.74 3.27 1.46
N LEU A 142 -3.75 3.29 2.34
CA LEU A 142 -2.86 4.42 2.57
C LEU A 142 -1.45 3.92 2.87
N CYS A 143 -0.43 4.50 2.26
CA CYS A 143 0.95 4.26 2.66
C CYS A 143 1.80 5.53 2.64
N TYR A 144 2.96 5.49 3.28
CA TYR A 144 3.91 6.59 3.28
C TYR A 144 5.00 6.38 2.23
N ASP A 145 5.13 7.34 1.31
CA ASP A 145 6.30 7.45 0.45
C ASP A 145 7.31 8.45 1.03
N ASN A 146 8.27 7.91 1.78
CA ASN A 146 9.35 8.67 2.40
C ASN A 146 10.25 9.42 1.39
N LYS A 147 10.29 9.01 0.12
CA LYS A 147 11.15 9.63 -0.90
C LYS A 147 10.58 10.97 -1.37
N THR A 148 9.26 11.04 -1.50
CA THR A 148 8.54 12.26 -1.90
C THR A 148 7.98 13.03 -0.71
N ASN A 149 8.05 12.45 0.49
CA ASN A 149 7.39 12.93 1.69
C ASN A 149 5.89 13.16 1.46
N SER A 150 5.24 12.11 0.99
CA SER A 150 3.82 12.10 0.63
C SER A 150 3.14 10.86 1.17
N LEU A 151 1.84 10.95 1.38
CA LEU A 151 0.98 9.79 1.57
C LEU A 151 0.42 9.39 0.20
N LEU A 152 0.41 8.09 -0.07
CA LEU A 152 -0.22 7.53 -1.26
C LEU A 152 -1.51 6.83 -0.88
N PHE A 153 -2.60 7.14 -1.56
CA PHE A 153 -3.87 6.46 -1.37
C PHE A 153 -4.31 5.76 -2.66
N VAL A 154 -4.85 4.55 -2.51
CA VAL A 154 -5.29 3.71 -3.64
C VAL A 154 -6.81 3.70 -3.75
N CYS A 155 -7.33 3.70 -4.98
CA CYS A 155 -8.76 3.75 -5.27
C CYS A 155 -9.29 2.36 -5.67
N LYS A 156 -10.44 1.93 -5.11
CA LYS A 156 -11.01 0.59 -5.35
C LYS A 156 -11.32 0.31 -6.81
N GLU A 157 -11.97 1.28 -7.45
CA GLU A 157 -12.59 1.09 -8.76
C GLU A 157 -12.31 2.25 -9.69
N TYR A 158 -12.75 3.46 -9.32
CA TYR A 158 -12.66 4.64 -10.17
C TYR A 158 -11.24 5.22 -10.15
N PRO A 159 -10.53 5.22 -11.30
CA PRO A 159 -9.16 5.71 -11.36
C PRO A 159 -9.08 7.23 -11.60
N GLY A 160 -10.21 7.91 -11.71
CA GLY A 160 -10.31 9.26 -12.25
C GLY A 160 -10.58 9.30 -13.76
N LYS A 161 -10.93 10.48 -14.26
CA LYS A 161 -11.27 10.71 -15.66
C LYS A 161 -10.08 10.39 -16.58
N ASN A 162 -10.36 9.75 -17.72
CA ASN A 162 -9.39 9.34 -18.76
C ASN A 162 -8.46 8.17 -18.38
N TYR A 163 -8.62 7.55 -17.22
CA TYR A 163 -7.78 6.42 -16.78
C TYR A 163 -8.50 5.07 -16.81
N SER A 164 -9.61 4.96 -17.57
CA SER A 164 -10.39 3.73 -17.71
C SER A 164 -9.53 2.51 -18.04
N GLY A 165 -9.87 1.36 -17.47
CA GLY A 165 -9.09 0.12 -17.58
C GLY A 165 -7.91 0.01 -16.61
N ASN A 166 -7.74 0.99 -15.71
CA ASN A 166 -6.72 0.98 -14.67
C ASN A 166 -7.33 1.10 -13.26
N ARG A 167 -6.51 0.79 -12.26
CA ARG A 167 -6.64 1.33 -10.90
C ARG A 167 -5.62 2.44 -10.70
N ALA A 168 -5.93 3.40 -9.83
CA ALA A 168 -5.08 4.56 -9.62
C ALA A 168 -4.62 4.65 -8.17
N VAL A 169 -3.40 5.14 -8.00
CA VAL A 169 -2.85 5.58 -6.72
C VAL A 169 -2.52 7.06 -6.87
N TYR A 170 -3.00 7.89 -5.96
CA TYR A 170 -2.74 9.33 -5.95
C TYR A 170 -1.77 9.69 -4.81
N SER A 171 -1.07 10.81 -4.96
CA SER A 171 -0.11 11.29 -3.98
C SER A 171 -0.62 12.56 -3.31
N PHE A 172 -0.71 12.55 -1.98
CA PHE A 172 -0.98 13.70 -1.13
C PHE A 172 0.32 14.15 -0.46
N SER A 173 0.83 15.32 -0.84
CA SER A 173 2.11 15.82 -0.31
C SER A 173 1.98 16.36 1.10
N LEU A 174 2.84 15.88 2.02
CA LEU A 174 2.91 16.38 3.40
C LEU A 174 3.68 17.71 3.51
N LYS A 175 4.21 18.25 2.40
CA LYS A 175 4.90 19.54 2.38
C LYS A 175 3.92 20.71 2.23
N ASN A 176 2.94 20.56 1.36
CA ASN A 176 1.98 21.62 1.03
C ASN A 176 0.52 21.20 1.27
N TYR A 177 0.28 19.96 1.70
CA TYR A 177 -1.04 19.39 1.98
C TYR A 177 -1.99 19.43 0.78
N LEU A 178 -1.46 19.05 -0.40
CA LEU A 178 -2.20 18.99 -1.65
C LEU A 178 -2.01 17.63 -2.34
N THR A 179 -3.08 17.16 -3.00
CA THR A 179 -3.02 15.99 -3.88
C THR A 179 -2.60 16.39 -5.28
N ASP A 180 -1.72 15.60 -5.88
CA ASP A 180 -1.37 15.72 -7.29
C ASP A 180 -2.57 15.44 -8.19
N LYS A 181 -2.76 16.26 -9.23
CA LYS A 181 -3.91 16.12 -10.15
C LYS A 181 -3.90 14.82 -10.95
N ASN A 182 -2.71 14.27 -11.20
CA ASN A 182 -2.53 13.03 -11.94
C ASN A 182 -2.18 11.89 -10.98
N PRO A 183 -2.65 10.66 -11.25
CA PRO A 183 -2.23 9.48 -10.51
C PRO A 183 -0.70 9.36 -10.47
N ARG A 184 -0.17 9.02 -9.29
CA ARG A 184 1.23 8.65 -9.09
C ARG A 184 1.56 7.30 -9.71
N LEU A 185 0.61 6.36 -9.66
CA LEU A 185 0.69 5.02 -10.24
C LEU A 185 -0.62 4.69 -10.96
N LEU A 186 -0.50 3.97 -12.06
CA LEU A 186 -1.61 3.35 -12.77
C LEU A 186 -1.35 1.85 -12.84
N ILE A 187 -2.33 1.06 -12.43
CA ILE A 187 -2.26 -0.41 -12.44
C ILE A 187 -3.17 -0.89 -13.56
N SER A 188 -2.59 -1.39 -14.65
CA SER A 188 -3.34 -1.84 -15.82
C SER A 188 -4.00 -3.20 -15.56
N LEU A 189 -5.33 -3.24 -15.59
CA LEU A 189 -6.10 -4.49 -15.47
C LEU A 189 -5.82 -5.43 -16.65
N LYS A 190 -5.61 -4.86 -17.85
CA LYS A 190 -5.23 -5.62 -19.04
C LYS A 190 -3.88 -6.32 -18.82
N GLU A 191 -2.88 -5.59 -18.34
CA GLU A 191 -1.54 -6.14 -18.11
C GLU A 191 -1.55 -7.22 -17.01
N LEU A 192 -2.29 -7.00 -15.92
CA LEU A 192 -2.50 -7.99 -14.86
C LEU A 192 -3.11 -9.29 -15.40
N ASN A 193 -4.14 -9.17 -16.26
CA ASN A 193 -4.80 -10.33 -16.83
C ASN A 193 -3.89 -11.08 -17.82
N GLU A 194 -3.27 -10.36 -18.76
CA GLU A 194 -2.43 -10.97 -19.81
C GLU A 194 -1.17 -11.64 -19.25
N LYS A 195 -0.55 -11.06 -18.21
CA LYS A 195 0.71 -11.58 -17.66
C LYS A 195 0.53 -12.54 -16.49
N PHE A 196 -0.51 -12.34 -15.67
CA PHE A 196 -0.67 -13.05 -14.39
C PHE A 196 -2.03 -13.75 -14.26
N GLY A 197 -2.92 -13.63 -15.25
CA GLY A 197 -4.26 -14.22 -15.22
C GLY A 197 -5.17 -13.62 -14.14
N ILE A 198 -4.88 -12.38 -13.71
CA ILE A 198 -5.66 -11.64 -12.70
C ILE A 198 -6.55 -10.65 -13.46
N LYS A 199 -7.81 -11.04 -13.68
CA LYS A 199 -8.79 -10.24 -14.43
C LYS A 199 -9.39 -9.12 -13.58
N ASP A 200 -9.80 -9.48 -12.38
CA ASP A 200 -10.42 -8.60 -11.42
C ASP A 200 -9.38 -8.24 -10.36
N PHE A 201 -9.18 -6.94 -10.14
CA PHE A 201 -8.27 -6.42 -9.14
C PHE A 201 -8.91 -5.18 -8.53
N TYR A 202 -9.31 -5.29 -7.27
CA TYR A 202 -9.97 -4.27 -6.48
C TYR A 202 -9.07 -3.99 -5.29
N PRO A 203 -8.21 -2.96 -5.38
CA PRO A 203 -7.26 -2.67 -4.33
C PRO A 203 -7.94 -2.54 -2.97
N SER A 204 -7.30 -3.12 -1.96
CA SER A 204 -7.72 -3.14 -0.56
C SER A 204 -6.59 -2.75 0.39
N GLY A 205 -5.41 -2.42 -0.15
CA GLY A 205 -4.28 -2.00 0.64
C GLY A 205 -3.06 -1.74 -0.22
N ILE A 206 -2.19 -0.86 0.25
CA ILE A 206 -0.94 -0.49 -0.41
C ILE A 206 0.16 -0.32 0.63
N GLU A 207 1.37 -0.76 0.32
CA GLU A 207 2.55 -0.46 1.13
C GLU A 207 3.79 -0.28 0.25
N LYS A 208 4.71 0.60 0.66
CA LYS A 208 6.00 0.77 0.01
C LYS A 208 7.03 -0.22 0.57
N HIS A 209 7.68 -0.98 -0.30
CA HIS A 209 8.80 -1.83 0.05
C HIS A 209 10.10 -1.02 0.13
N LEU A 210 10.66 -0.85 1.33
CA LEU A 210 11.74 0.09 1.60
C LEU A 210 13.07 -0.23 0.92
N LEU A 211 13.32 -1.50 0.56
CA LEU A 211 14.58 -1.90 -0.11
C LEU A 211 14.59 -1.56 -1.61
N SER A 212 13.46 -1.78 -2.30
CA SER A 212 13.33 -1.58 -3.75
C SER A 212 12.70 -0.25 -4.13
N ASN A 213 12.00 0.40 -3.19
CA ASN A 213 11.05 1.48 -3.46
C ASN A 213 9.88 1.10 -4.39
N SER A 214 9.64 -0.19 -4.62
CA SER A 214 8.42 -0.67 -5.26
C SER A 214 7.24 -0.61 -4.28
N PHE A 215 6.03 -0.64 -4.82
CA PHE A 215 4.78 -0.60 -4.08
C PHE A 215 4.08 -1.95 -4.22
N PHE A 216 3.67 -2.51 -3.10
CA PHE A 216 2.90 -3.73 -3.03
C PHE A 216 1.45 -3.35 -2.80
N ILE A 217 0.56 -3.89 -3.63
CA ILE A 217 -0.87 -3.58 -3.59
C ILE A 217 -1.60 -4.91 -3.51
N ILE A 218 -2.47 -5.05 -2.51
CA ILE A 218 -3.33 -6.21 -2.32
C ILE A 218 -4.72 -5.92 -2.87
N SER A 219 -5.42 -6.97 -3.24
CA SER A 219 -6.81 -6.96 -3.68
C SER A 219 -7.53 -8.09 -2.96
N ALA A 220 -8.69 -7.80 -2.37
CA ALA A 220 -9.53 -8.81 -1.72
C ALA A 220 -10.65 -9.31 -2.65
N ARG A 221 -11.53 -8.39 -3.07
CA ARG A 221 -12.69 -8.70 -3.93
C ARG A 221 -12.24 -9.16 -5.31
N GLY A 222 -13.03 -10.03 -5.96
CA GLY A 222 -12.74 -10.53 -7.31
C GLY A 222 -11.67 -11.63 -7.38
N GLY A 223 -11.13 -12.03 -6.23
CA GLY A 223 -10.10 -13.05 -6.07
C GLY A 223 -8.85 -12.44 -5.45
N ALA A 224 -8.48 -12.94 -4.28
CA ALA A 224 -7.37 -12.40 -3.51
C ALA A 224 -6.08 -12.40 -4.34
N ALA A 225 -5.38 -11.27 -4.38
CA ALA A 225 -4.17 -11.10 -5.17
C ALA A 225 -3.25 -10.04 -4.57
N ILE A 226 -1.98 -10.08 -4.97
CA ILE A 226 -0.97 -9.07 -4.65
C ILE A 226 -0.19 -8.71 -5.92
N ALA A 227 0.08 -7.44 -6.13
CA ALA A 227 0.86 -6.92 -7.24
C ALA A 227 2.01 -6.05 -6.74
N GLU A 228 3.17 -6.17 -7.39
CA GLU A 228 4.34 -5.31 -7.17
C GLU A 228 4.48 -4.33 -8.34
N ILE A 229 4.42 -3.04 -8.03
CA ILE A 229 4.56 -1.94 -8.98
C ILE A 229 5.87 -1.22 -8.70
N SER A 230 6.70 -1.02 -9.72
CA SER A 230 7.93 -0.24 -9.59
C SER A 230 7.66 1.21 -9.16
N GLU A 231 8.72 1.88 -8.68
CA GLU A 231 8.65 3.30 -8.37
C GLU A 231 8.17 4.15 -9.58
N GLN A 232 8.47 3.72 -10.81
CA GLN A 232 8.08 4.41 -12.04
C GLN A 232 6.67 4.03 -12.54
N GLY A 233 5.92 3.20 -11.81
CA GLY A 233 4.56 2.79 -12.19
C GLY A 233 4.46 1.60 -13.14
N LYS A 234 5.57 0.92 -13.45
CA LYS A 234 5.58 -0.33 -14.24
C LYS A 234 5.23 -1.53 -13.35
N LEU A 235 4.31 -2.37 -13.80
CA LEU A 235 3.99 -3.66 -13.17
C LEU A 235 5.20 -4.61 -13.27
N ILE A 236 5.71 -5.04 -12.11
CA ILE A 236 6.88 -5.93 -12.00
C ILE A 236 6.45 -7.39 -11.93
N ASP A 237 5.57 -7.70 -10.98
CA ASP A 237 5.12 -9.06 -10.66
C ASP A 237 3.72 -9.01 -10.05
N ALA A 238 2.97 -10.12 -10.12
CA ALA A 238 1.72 -10.27 -9.40
C ALA A 238 1.39 -11.75 -9.17
N LYS A 239 0.69 -12.02 -8.07
CA LYS A 239 0.31 -13.38 -7.67
C LYS A 239 -1.12 -13.39 -7.15
N LYS A 240 -1.85 -14.46 -7.50
CA LYS A 240 -3.09 -14.80 -6.79
C LYS A 240 -2.72 -15.34 -5.41
N LEU A 241 -3.42 -14.85 -4.39
CA LEU A 241 -3.38 -15.40 -3.05
C LEU A 241 -4.47 -16.48 -2.96
N LYS A 242 -4.20 -17.57 -2.25
CA LYS A 242 -5.21 -18.63 -2.14
C LYS A 242 -6.27 -18.21 -1.13
N SER A 243 -7.55 -18.43 -1.47
CA SER A 243 -8.68 -18.05 -0.60
C SER A 243 -8.69 -18.73 0.77
N ASN A 244 -8.06 -19.89 0.91
CA ASN A 244 -7.94 -20.58 2.19
C ASN A 244 -6.81 -20.02 3.09
N GLU A 245 -5.89 -19.23 2.52
CA GLU A 245 -4.81 -18.53 3.23
C GLU A 245 -5.19 -17.06 3.44
N HIS A 246 -5.75 -16.42 2.40
CA HIS A 246 -6.23 -15.04 2.39
C HIS A 246 -7.62 -14.96 1.79
N ASN A 247 -8.64 -14.82 2.64
CA ASN A 247 -10.02 -14.70 2.18
C ASN A 247 -10.37 -13.26 1.82
N GLN A 248 -9.91 -12.31 2.63
CA GLN A 248 -10.23 -10.90 2.50
C GLN A 248 -9.06 -10.04 3.02
N PRO A 249 -7.94 -10.00 2.29
CA PRO A 249 -6.78 -9.21 2.68
C PRO A 249 -7.08 -7.71 2.55
N GLU A 250 -7.11 -6.99 3.67
CA GLU A 250 -7.36 -5.53 3.76
C GLU A 250 -6.16 -4.77 4.39
N GLY A 251 -5.24 -5.50 5.05
CA GLY A 251 -4.03 -4.91 5.63
C GLY A 251 -2.77 -5.40 4.92
N ILE A 252 -1.83 -4.50 4.63
CA ILE A 252 -0.47 -4.87 4.20
C ILE A 252 0.54 -3.93 4.85
N SER A 253 1.63 -4.49 5.38
CA SER A 253 2.79 -3.67 5.77
C SER A 253 4.09 -4.49 5.78
N PHE A 254 5.24 -3.83 5.93
CA PHE A 254 6.54 -4.50 6.04
C PHE A 254 7.18 -4.25 7.40
N MET A 255 7.71 -5.30 8.00
CA MET A 255 8.57 -5.20 9.17
C MET A 255 9.94 -4.58 8.79
N PRO A 256 10.70 -4.01 9.76
CA PRO A 256 12.01 -3.42 9.48
C PRO A 256 13.02 -4.40 8.86
N ASN A 257 12.85 -5.71 9.07
CA ASN A 257 13.64 -6.78 8.48
C ASN A 257 13.09 -7.26 7.11
N TYR A 258 12.16 -6.51 6.52
CA TYR A 258 11.47 -6.78 5.25
C TYR A 258 10.51 -7.96 5.27
N ASP A 259 10.20 -8.56 6.43
CA ASP A 259 9.11 -9.53 6.47
C ASP A 259 7.78 -8.84 6.10
N LEU A 260 6.96 -9.53 5.30
CA LEU A 260 5.67 -9.04 4.85
C LEU A 260 4.59 -9.46 5.84
N LEU A 261 3.76 -8.51 6.27
CA LEU A 261 2.53 -8.75 7.01
C LEU A 261 1.34 -8.51 6.09
N ILE A 262 0.40 -9.44 6.09
CA ILE A 262 -0.92 -9.27 5.49
C ILE A 262 -1.98 -9.52 6.56
N GLY A 263 -2.92 -8.60 6.70
CA GLY A 263 -4.08 -8.68 7.58
C GLY A 263 -5.33 -8.97 6.76
N ASP A 264 -6.13 -9.94 7.20
CA ASP A 264 -7.41 -10.31 6.63
C ASP A 264 -8.56 -9.88 7.55
N GLU A 265 -9.59 -9.30 6.94
CA GLU A 265 -10.90 -9.15 7.56
C GLU A 265 -11.49 -10.53 7.89
N GLY A 266 -12.28 -10.58 8.95
CA GLY A 266 -12.83 -11.80 9.48
C GLY A 266 -14.09 -12.32 8.76
N GLY A 267 -14.81 -11.48 8.01
CA GLY A 267 -16.09 -11.86 7.39
C GLY A 267 -17.09 -12.40 8.41
N GLY A 268 -17.23 -11.70 9.55
CA GLY A 268 -18.03 -12.14 10.71
C GLY A 268 -17.36 -13.18 11.63
N LYS A 269 -16.11 -13.58 11.36
CA LYS A 269 -15.23 -14.34 12.27
C LYS A 269 -14.11 -13.44 12.80
N LYS A 270 -13.15 -14.00 13.53
CA LYS A 270 -11.95 -13.24 13.91
C LYS A 270 -11.09 -12.95 12.68
N GLY A 271 -10.62 -11.72 12.54
CA GLY A 271 -9.59 -11.35 11.57
C GLY A 271 -8.31 -12.16 11.79
N ILE A 272 -7.46 -12.19 10.77
CA ILE A 272 -6.21 -12.98 10.78
C ILE A 272 -5.07 -12.05 10.37
N ILE A 273 -3.91 -12.19 11.02
CA ILE A 273 -2.67 -11.58 10.54
C ILE A 273 -1.70 -12.70 10.16
N THR A 274 -1.08 -12.59 8.99
CA THR A 274 -0.14 -13.57 8.46
C THR A 274 1.20 -12.93 8.14
N LEU A 275 2.27 -13.52 8.70
CA LEU A 275 3.65 -13.13 8.46
C LEU A 275 4.28 -14.02 7.38
N TYR A 276 4.91 -13.41 6.39
CA TYR A 276 5.73 -14.04 5.37
C TYR A 276 7.17 -13.59 5.51
N LYS A 277 8.08 -14.54 5.74
CA LYS A 277 9.50 -14.26 5.89
C LYS A 277 10.12 -13.84 4.57
N TYR A 278 10.93 -12.78 4.60
CA TYR A 278 11.75 -12.40 3.47
C TYR A 278 12.87 -13.43 3.25
N THR A 279 12.98 -13.97 2.04
CA THR A 279 14.02 -14.96 1.67
C THR A 279 14.89 -14.38 0.56
N LYS A 280 16.18 -14.23 0.81
CA LYS A 280 17.16 -13.68 -0.14
C LYS A 280 17.90 -14.78 -0.88
#